data_AF-A0A7W1FZI1-F1
#
_entry.id   AF-A0A7W1FZI1-F1
#
_cell.length_a   1.000
_cell.length_b   1.000
_cell.length_c   1.000
_cell.angle_alpha   90.00
_cell.angle_beta   90.00
_cell.angle_gamma   90.00
#
_symmetry.space_group_name_H-M   'P 1'
#
loop_
_entity.id
_entity.type
_entity.pdbx_description
1 polymer ?
#
loop_
_entity_poly.entity_id
_entity_poly.type
_entity_poly.pdbx_seq_one_letter_code
_entity_poly.pdbx_strand_id
1 'polypeptide(L)'
;MRLKSIQFRKILSLLSVTALLVAGCNNDGPKDGDDLAPVDSTQSAIINVNGEIFSIPSPIQTAFLIKNSGAAYSKDILNAANKSAQYATNFSKALNLGIYGADLGYVTIYDQTQD
;
A
#
# COMPACT_ATOMS: atom_id res chain seq x y z
N MET A 1 -34.18 -8.84 49.61
CA MET A 1 -34.63 -8.97 48.19
C MET A 1 -34.26 -7.77 47.30
N ARG A 2 -34.11 -6.54 47.81
CA ARG A 2 -33.87 -5.32 46.99
C ARG A 2 -32.44 -5.08 46.47
N LEU A 3 -31.43 -5.80 46.97
CA LEU A 3 -30.05 -5.66 46.49
C LEU A 3 -29.80 -6.36 45.15
N LYS A 4 -30.43 -7.52 44.91
CA LYS A 4 -30.33 -8.27 43.65
C LYS A 4 -30.97 -7.53 42.48
N SER A 5 -32.08 -6.81 42.71
CA SER A 5 -32.73 -6.00 41.66
C SER A 5 -31.92 -4.76 41.26
N ILE A 6 -31.13 -4.18 42.17
CA ILE A 6 -30.23 -3.05 41.84
C ILE A 6 -29.05 -3.53 41.00
N GLN A 7 -28.44 -4.66 41.36
CA GLN A 7 -27.35 -5.25 40.56
C GLN A 7 -27.86 -5.70 39.18
N PHE A 8 -29.07 -6.25 39.10
CA PHE A 8 -29.71 -6.64 37.85
C PHE A 8 -29.99 -5.44 36.92
N ARG A 9 -30.44 -4.30 37.47
CA ARG A 9 -30.65 -3.06 36.69
C ARG A 9 -29.34 -2.46 36.19
N LYS A 10 -28.25 -2.56 36.96
CA LYS A 10 -26.91 -2.13 36.54
C LYS A 10 -26.35 -3.01 35.43
N ILE A 11 -26.51 -4.33 35.55
CA ILE A 11 -26.11 -5.29 34.51
C ILE A 11 -26.92 -5.06 33.22
N LEU A 12 -28.23 -4.83 33.33
CA LEU A 12 -29.09 -4.54 32.18
C LEU A 12 -28.72 -3.21 31.50
N SER A 13 -28.36 -2.18 32.28
CA SER A 13 -27.88 -0.90 31.76
C SER A 13 -26.50 -1.03 31.09
N LEU A 14 -25.61 -1.87 31.62
CA LEU A 14 -24.27 -2.09 31.05
C LEU A 14 -24.35 -2.88 29.74
N LEU A 15 -25.24 -3.88 29.66
CA LEU A 15 -25.45 -4.69 28.46
C LEU A 15 -26.05 -3.88 27.29
N SER A 16 -26.92 -2.91 27.58
CA SER A 16 -27.54 -2.04 26.58
C SER A 16 -26.54 -1.08 25.93
N VAL A 17 -25.52 -0.62 26.67
CA VAL A 17 -24.49 0.30 26.13
C VAL A 17 -23.53 -0.44 25.20
N THR A 18 -23.20 -1.70 25.51
CA THR A 18 -22.35 -2.55 24.66
C THR A 18 -23.05 -2.94 23.35
N ALA A 19 -24.38 -3.09 23.36
CA ALA A 19 -25.16 -3.41 22.15
C ALA A 19 -25.18 -2.27 21.11
N LEU A 20 -25.06 -1.00 21.54
CA LEU A 20 -24.97 0.13 20.61
C LEU A 20 -23.61 0.22 19.88
N LEU A 21 -22.57 -0.46 20.37
CA LEU A 21 -21.23 -0.41 19.77
C LEU A 21 -21.03 -1.41 18.61
N VAL A 22 -21.95 -2.36 18.39
CA VAL A 22 -21.82 -3.39 17.35
C VAL A 22 -22.65 -3.09 16.09
N ALA A 23 -23.44 -2.01 16.09
CA ALA A 23 -24.27 -1.60 14.95
C ALA A 23 -23.51 -0.68 13.96
N GLY A 24 -22.29 -1.05 13.58
CA GLY A 24 -21.43 -0.28 12.69
C GLY A 24 -20.92 -1.10 11.50
N CYS A 25 -21.12 -0.55 10.29
CA CYS A 25 -20.66 -1.00 8.96
C CYS A 25 -21.45 -2.11 8.26
N ASN A 26 -22.47 -1.67 7.50
CA ASN A 26 -22.83 -2.27 6.22
C ASN A 26 -22.50 -1.23 5.13
N ASN A 27 -21.60 -1.58 4.19
CA ASN A 27 -21.28 -0.72 3.04
C ASN A 27 -20.73 -1.56 1.89
N ASP A 28 -21.56 -2.45 1.33
CA ASP A 28 -21.31 -3.01 0.01
C ASP A 28 -21.82 -2.02 -1.05
N GLY A 29 -20.96 -1.07 -1.42
CA GLY A 29 -21.13 -0.25 -2.60
C GLY A 29 -20.90 -1.05 -3.89
N PRO A 30 -21.35 -0.55 -5.06
CA PRO A 30 -21.18 -1.24 -6.34
C PRO A 30 -19.71 -1.54 -6.61
N LYS A 31 -19.39 -2.80 -6.90
CA LYS A 31 -18.10 -3.20 -7.44
C LYS A 31 -18.06 -2.76 -8.90
N ASP A 32 -17.63 -1.53 -9.15
CA ASP A 32 -17.20 -1.13 -10.49
C ASP A 32 -15.97 -1.97 -10.84
N GLY A 33 -16.10 -2.71 -11.94
CA GLY A 33 -15.05 -3.58 -12.46
C GLY A 33 -13.86 -2.76 -12.91
N ASP A 34 -12.73 -2.98 -12.26
CA ASP A 34 -11.44 -2.54 -12.76
C ASP A 34 -10.84 -3.72 -13.52
N ASP A 35 -11.28 -3.91 -14.76
CA ASP A 35 -10.52 -4.68 -15.76
C ASP A 35 -9.28 -3.85 -16.11
N LEU A 36 -8.34 -3.81 -15.17
CA LEU A 36 -6.98 -3.40 -15.44
C LEU A 36 -6.44 -4.40 -16.45
N ALA A 37 -6.29 -3.97 -17.70
CA ALA A 37 -5.56 -4.72 -18.70
C ALA A 37 -4.25 -5.22 -18.06
N PRO A 38 -3.85 -6.50 -18.26
CA PRO A 38 -2.61 -7.00 -17.69
C PRO A 38 -1.47 -6.11 -18.18
N VAL A 39 -0.94 -5.28 -17.29
CA VAL A 39 0.27 -4.50 -17.58
C VAL A 39 1.38 -5.52 -17.65
N ASP A 40 1.81 -5.83 -18.87
CA ASP A 40 2.92 -6.73 -19.13
C ASP A 40 4.20 -6.14 -18.53
N SER A 41 4.49 -6.57 -17.31
CA SER A 41 5.63 -6.12 -16.51
C SER A 41 6.97 -6.58 -17.08
N THR A 42 6.95 -7.33 -18.19
CA THR A 42 8.14 -7.86 -18.87
C THR A 42 8.72 -6.90 -19.92
N GLN A 43 8.00 -5.83 -20.27
CA GLN A 43 8.44 -4.91 -21.31
C GLN A 43 9.53 -3.98 -20.78
N SER A 44 10.79 -4.38 -21.01
CA SER A 44 11.97 -3.58 -20.68
C SER A 44 11.97 -2.29 -21.50
N ALA A 45 12.21 -1.15 -20.86
CA ALA A 45 12.29 0.11 -21.59
C ALA A 45 13.61 0.14 -22.38
N ILE A 46 13.51 0.16 -23.71
CA ILE A 46 14.68 0.28 -24.59
C ILE A 46 15.02 1.76 -24.73
N ILE A 47 16.22 2.14 -24.30
CA ILE A 47 16.75 3.50 -24.46
C ILE A 47 17.97 3.48 -25.37
N ASN A 48 18.09 4.49 -26.23
CA ASN A 48 19.30 4.71 -27.04
C ASN A 48 20.14 5.80 -26.36
N VAL A 49 21.35 5.45 -25.93
CA VAL A 49 22.32 6.39 -25.36
C VAL A 49 23.57 6.34 -26.22
N ASN A 50 23.90 7.44 -26.88
CA ASN A 50 25.08 7.58 -27.73
C ASN A 50 25.21 6.51 -28.84
N GLY A 51 24.10 6.00 -29.36
CA GLY A 51 24.09 4.95 -30.39
C GLY A 51 24.11 3.53 -29.82
N GLU A 52 24.25 3.36 -28.50
CA GLU A 52 24.12 2.09 -27.83
C GLU A 52 22.70 1.89 -27.31
N ILE A 53 22.18 0.68 -27.51
CA ILE A 53 20.83 0.28 -27.11
C ILE A 53 20.91 -0.40 -25.75
N PHE A 54 20.28 0.20 -24.74
CA PHE A 54 20.18 -0.35 -23.39
C PHE A 54 18.75 -0.77 -23.08
N SER A 55 18.58 -1.98 -22.57
CA SER A 55 17.32 -2.42 -21.98
C SER A 55 17.35 -2.13 -20.49
N ILE A 56 16.44 -1.27 -20.03
CA ILE A 56 16.25 -1.00 -18.62
C ILE A 56 15.29 -2.06 -18.06
N PRO A 57 15.73 -2.87 -17.07
CA PRO A 57 14.88 -3.86 -16.44
C PRO A 57 13.67 -3.21 -15.77
N SER A 58 12.60 -3.99 -15.56
CA SER A 58 11.44 -3.48 -14.82
C SER A 58 11.79 -3.19 -13.36
N PRO A 59 11.00 -2.38 -12.62
CA PRO A 59 11.31 -2.03 -11.23
C PRO A 59 11.54 -3.24 -10.32
N ILE A 60 10.72 -4.29 -10.45
CA ILE A 60 10.87 -5.54 -9.69
C ILE A 60 12.18 -6.25 -10.05
N GLN A 61 12.48 -6.40 -11.34
CA GLN A 61 13.73 -7.01 -11.80
C GLN A 61 14.95 -6.21 -11.32
N THR A 62 14.86 -4.88 -11.34
CA THR A 62 15.91 -3.98 -10.83
C THR A 62 16.15 -4.22 -9.35
N ALA A 63 15.10 -4.29 -8.53
CA ALA A 63 15.22 -4.59 -7.11
C ALA A 63 15.84 -5.97 -6.84
N PHE A 64 15.50 -6.99 -7.64
CA PHE A 64 16.16 -8.30 -7.56
C PHE A 64 17.65 -8.23 -7.91
N LEU A 65 18.03 -7.49 -8.96
CA LEU A 65 19.43 -7.28 -9.33
C LEU A 65 20.21 -6.60 -8.20
N ILE A 66 19.62 -5.59 -7.55
CA ILE A 66 20.23 -4.91 -6.41
C ILE A 66 20.42 -5.91 -5.25
N LYS A 67 19.41 -6.70 -4.87
CA LYS A 67 19.53 -7.72 -3.81
C LYS A 67 20.60 -8.77 -4.16
N ASN A 68 20.60 -9.26 -5.39
CA ASN A 68 21.54 -10.28 -5.85
C ASN A 68 22.99 -9.75 -5.96
N SER A 69 23.19 -8.45 -6.08
CA SER A 69 24.53 -7.83 -6.03
C SER A 69 25.17 -7.90 -4.65
N GLY A 70 24.40 -8.23 -3.60
CA GLY A 70 24.86 -8.20 -2.21
C GLY A 70 24.74 -6.84 -1.54
N ALA A 71 24.16 -5.84 -2.22
CA ALA A 71 23.87 -4.54 -1.61
C ALA A 71 22.89 -4.70 -0.44
N ALA A 72 23.19 -4.03 0.67
CA ALA A 72 22.29 -3.99 1.83
C ALA A 72 21.02 -3.18 1.53
N TYR A 73 19.94 -3.48 2.25
CA TYR A 73 18.75 -2.65 2.25
C TYR A 73 19.10 -1.23 2.72
N SER A 74 18.52 -0.21 2.07
CA SER A 74 18.69 1.19 2.47
C SER A 74 17.34 1.91 2.42
N LYS A 75 16.80 2.25 3.60
CA LYS A 75 15.55 3.03 3.70
C LYS A 75 15.66 4.43 3.08
N ASP A 76 16.86 5.01 3.07
CA ASP A 76 17.10 6.38 2.61
C ASP A 76 16.85 6.59 1.10
N ILE A 77 16.78 5.50 0.32
CA ILE A 77 16.48 5.59 -1.11
C ILE A 77 14.98 5.58 -1.41
N LEU A 78 14.15 5.27 -0.41
CA LEU A 78 12.69 5.26 -0.56
C LEU A 78 12.14 6.67 -0.72
N ASN A 79 11.08 6.80 -1.49
CA ASN A 79 10.34 8.04 -1.57
C ASN A 79 9.56 8.29 -0.27
N ALA A 80 9.81 9.45 0.36
CA ALA A 80 9.16 9.79 1.63
C ALA A 80 7.63 9.94 1.49
N ALA A 81 6.88 9.18 2.28
CA ALA A 81 5.41 9.13 2.24
C ALA A 81 4.71 10.49 2.45
N ASN A 82 5.37 11.42 3.13
CA ASN A 82 4.84 12.77 3.38
C ASN A 82 4.86 13.69 2.15
N LYS A 83 5.44 13.26 1.02
CA LYS A 83 5.45 14.05 -0.22
C LYS A 83 4.13 13.98 -1.00
N SER A 84 3.20 13.10 -0.64
CA SER A 84 1.92 12.90 -1.35
C SER A 84 1.13 14.20 -1.56
N ALA A 85 1.12 15.09 -0.56
CA ALA A 85 0.45 16.39 -0.62
C ALA A 85 1.10 17.39 -1.60
N GLN A 86 2.34 17.13 -2.04
CA GLN A 86 3.10 18.01 -2.94
C GLN A 86 2.79 17.76 -4.42
N TYR A 87 2.08 16.69 -4.76
CA TYR A 87 1.73 16.32 -6.13
C TYR A 87 0.40 16.94 -6.56
N ALA A 88 0.44 18.14 -7.13
CA ALA A 88 -0.75 18.92 -7.46
C ALA A 88 -1.51 18.41 -8.68
N THR A 89 -0.82 17.87 -9.69
CA THR A 89 -1.42 17.49 -10.98
C THR A 89 -1.66 16.00 -11.07
N ASN A 90 -2.66 15.57 -11.84
CA ASN A 90 -2.92 14.14 -12.09
C ASN A 90 -1.70 13.43 -12.68
N PHE A 91 -0.95 14.11 -13.55
CA PHE A 91 0.31 13.60 -14.08
C PHE A 91 1.33 13.34 -12.95
N SER A 92 1.56 14.33 -12.08
CA SER A 92 2.51 14.15 -10.97
C SER A 92 2.08 13.06 -9.99
N LYS A 93 0.77 12.91 -9.74
CA LYS A 93 0.22 11.84 -8.90
C LYS A 93 0.45 10.46 -9.54
N ALA A 94 0.13 10.30 -10.82
CA ALA A 94 0.32 9.04 -11.54
C ALA A 94 1.80 8.63 -11.62
N LEU A 95 2.69 9.58 -11.90
CA LEU A 95 4.13 9.33 -11.91
C LEU A 95 4.63 8.86 -10.54
N ASN A 96 4.25 9.56 -9.46
CA ASN A 96 4.68 9.19 -8.12
C ASN A 96 4.01 7.91 -7.62
N LEU A 97 2.80 7.57 -8.08
CA LEU A 97 2.20 6.26 -7.82
C LEU A 97 3.08 5.12 -8.36
N GLY A 98 3.63 5.29 -9.56
CA GLY A 98 4.60 4.34 -10.12
C GLY A 98 5.89 4.25 -9.29
N ILE A 99 6.40 5.38 -8.79
CA ILE A 99 7.58 5.42 -7.89
C ILE A 99 7.29 4.67 -6.59
N TYR A 100 6.16 4.94 -5.93
CA TYR A 100 5.78 4.20 -4.72
C TYR A 100 5.54 2.71 -4.99
N GLY A 101 5.06 2.34 -6.18
CA GLY A 101 4.96 0.94 -6.60
C GLY A 101 6.33 0.26 -6.75
N ALA A 102 7.32 0.98 -7.29
CA ALA A 102 8.71 0.50 -7.35
C ALA A 102 9.31 0.34 -5.95
N ASP A 103 9.10 1.31 -5.06
CA ASP A 103 9.52 1.25 -3.66
C ASP A 103 8.89 0.06 -2.94
N LEU A 104 7.60 -0.19 -3.14
CA LEU A 104 6.89 -1.35 -2.58
C LEU A 104 7.53 -2.68 -3.04
N GLY A 105 7.90 -2.76 -4.31
CA GLY A 105 8.65 -3.90 -4.84
C GLY A 105 10.00 -4.09 -4.15
N TYR A 106 10.76 -3.01 -3.97
CA TYR A 106 12.06 -3.03 -3.32
C TYR A 106 11.97 -3.45 -1.84
N VAL A 107 11.08 -2.86 -1.04
CA VAL A 107 10.90 -3.22 0.37
C VAL A 107 10.41 -4.66 0.53
N THR A 108 9.53 -5.13 -0.36
CA THR A 108 9.04 -6.52 -0.35
C THR A 108 10.17 -7.49 -0.64
N ILE A 109 11.01 -7.21 -1.65
CA ILE A 109 12.16 -8.05 -2.00
C ILE A 109 13.16 -8.13 -0.85
N TYR A 110 13.30 -7.10 -0.02
CA TYR A 110 14.18 -7.08 1.15
C TYR A 110 13.52 -7.46 2.48
N ASP A 111 12.26 -7.92 2.45
CA ASP A 111 11.50 -8.32 3.63
C ASP A 111 11.33 -7.20 4.67
N GLN A 112 11.29 -5.93 4.23
CA GLN A 112 11.13 -4.72 5.09
C GLN A 112 9.73 -4.12 4.99
N THR A 113 8.68 -4.92 5.19
CA THR A 113 7.28 -4.51 4.94
C THR A 113 6.73 -3.42 5.88
N GLN A 114 7.51 -2.97 6.85
CA GLN A 114 7.14 -1.92 7.81
C GLN A 114 7.60 -0.52 7.38
N ASP A 115 8.37 -0.43 6.29
CA ASP A 115 8.92 0.80 5.74
C ASP A 115 8.13 1.26 4.49
#